data_AF-A0A924XTV4-F1
#
_entry.id   AF-A0A924XTV4-F1
#
_cell.length_a   1.000
_cell.length_b   1.000
_cell.length_c   1.000
_cell.angle_alpha   90.00
_cell.angle_beta   90.00
_cell.angle_gamma   90.00
#
_symmetry.space_group_name_H-M   'P 1'
#
loop_
_entity.id
_entity.type
_entity.pdbx_description
1 polymer ?
#
loop_
_entity_poly.entity_id
_entity_poly.type
_entity_poly.pdbx_seq_one_letter_code
_entity_poly.pdbx_strand_id
1 'polypeptide(L)'
;RRSYGGGARLLAGCAADAVGTLLTVPVALVSEAMFVIGLLLGHRITWTTQARDERSVPVREAFRVLWPQTTLGLAAAAWLAIVAPPALWWAGPVVLGWVLAVPYACLSASPAFGRWMRAHGLCAVPDEFDPHPILRRLEGPQVSAAKALTPAE
;
A
#
# COMPACT_ATOMS: atom_id res chain seq x y z
N ARG A 1 11.76 -19.43 -10.17
CA ARG A 1 12.90 -18.49 -10.30
C ARG A 1 13.08 -17.96 -11.72
N ARG A 2 13.24 -18.82 -12.75
CA ARG A 2 13.41 -18.36 -14.15
C ARG A 2 12.21 -17.56 -14.67
N SER A 3 10.99 -17.98 -14.35
CA SER A 3 9.75 -17.28 -14.74
C SER A 3 9.52 -15.92 -14.05
N TYR A 4 10.34 -15.56 -13.06
CA TYR A 4 10.25 -14.29 -12.31
C TYR A 4 11.44 -13.36 -12.63
N GLY A 5 12.11 -13.56 -13.77
CA GLY A 5 13.26 -12.75 -14.18
C GLY A 5 14.57 -13.03 -13.42
N GLY A 6 14.65 -14.11 -12.64
CA GLY A 6 15.86 -14.57 -11.95
C GLY A 6 15.78 -14.57 -10.43
N GLY A 7 16.81 -15.14 -9.77
CA GLY A 7 16.86 -15.25 -8.30
C GLY A 7 17.03 -13.92 -7.58
N ALA A 8 17.86 -13.02 -8.12
CA ALA A 8 18.14 -11.72 -7.52
C ALA A 8 16.91 -10.79 -7.54
N ARG A 9 16.17 -10.73 -8.65
CA ARG A 9 14.94 -9.93 -8.77
C ARG A 9 13.84 -10.45 -7.84
N LEU A 10 13.71 -11.77 -7.73
CA LEU A 10 12.79 -12.38 -6.76
C LEU A 10 13.14 -12.00 -5.33
N LEU A 11 14.42 -12.09 -4.92
CA LEU A 11 14.84 -11.70 -3.57
C LEU A 11 14.62 -10.20 -3.31
N ALA A 12 14.92 -9.34 -4.28
CA ALA A 12 14.67 -7.91 -4.17
C ALA A 12 13.17 -7.59 -4.05
N GLY A 13 12.33 -8.31 -4.81
CA GLY A 13 10.87 -8.23 -4.68
C GLY A 13 10.38 -8.68 -3.29
N CYS A 14 10.85 -9.83 -2.80
CA CYS A 14 10.53 -10.30 -1.44
C CYS A 14 10.97 -9.32 -0.37
N ALA A 15 12.14 -8.68 -0.52
CA ALA A 15 12.60 -7.66 0.42
C ALA A 15 11.70 -6.41 0.38
N ALA A 16 11.33 -5.94 -0.81
CA ALA A 16 10.41 -4.81 -0.96
C ALA A 16 9.02 -5.12 -0.36
N ASP A 17 8.51 -6.33 -0.58
CA ASP A 17 7.25 -6.82 -0.01
C ASP A 17 7.30 -6.93 1.52
N ALA A 18 8.41 -7.45 2.06
CA ALA A 18 8.62 -7.52 3.51
C ALA A 18 8.68 -6.12 4.16
N VAL A 19 9.34 -5.15 3.52
CA VAL A 19 9.34 -3.75 3.96
C VAL A 19 7.94 -3.16 3.89
N GLY A 20 7.21 -3.41 2.80
CA GLY A 20 5.84 -2.93 2.65
C GLY A 20 4.89 -3.50 3.72
N THR A 21 5.01 -4.79 3.98
CA THR A 21 4.28 -5.49 5.04
C THR A 21 4.63 -4.92 6.41
N LEU A 22 5.91 -4.72 6.70
CA LEU A 22 6.39 -4.15 7.96
C LEU A 22 5.78 -2.77 8.25
N LEU A 23 5.63 -1.93 7.22
CA LEU A 23 5.05 -0.60 7.36
C LEU A 23 3.52 -0.64 7.41
N THR A 24 2.88 -1.52 6.63
CA THR A 24 1.42 -1.53 6.47
C THR A 24 0.70 -2.24 7.62
N VAL A 25 1.25 -3.33 8.15
CA VAL A 25 0.60 -4.13 9.19
C VAL A 25 0.30 -3.31 10.46
N PRO A 26 1.25 -2.53 11.02
CA PRO A 26 0.97 -1.68 12.18
C PRO A 26 -0.14 -0.66 11.93
N VAL A 27 -0.19 -0.10 10.72
CA VAL A 27 -1.20 0.88 10.31
C VAL A 27 -2.58 0.20 10.23
N ALA A 28 -2.64 -1.00 9.67
CA ALA A 28 -3.86 -1.81 9.59
C ALA A 28 -4.42 -2.13 10.98
N LEU A 29 -3.57 -2.54 11.92
CA LEU A 29 -3.98 -2.86 13.30
C LEU A 29 -4.66 -1.67 14.00
N VAL A 30 -4.16 -0.45 13.81
CA VAL A 30 -4.79 0.75 14.36
C VAL A 30 -6.13 1.02 13.67
N SER A 31 -6.20 0.86 12.34
CA SER A 31 -7.45 1.00 11.58
C SER A 31 -8.51 -0.01 12.02
N GLU A 32 -8.12 -1.27 12.23
CA GLU A 32 -8.98 -2.34 12.74
C GLU A 32 -9.47 -2.03 14.16
N ALA A 33 -8.59 -1.56 15.04
CA ALA A 33 -8.98 -1.14 16.39
C ALA A 33 -9.99 0.02 16.36
N MET A 34 -9.73 1.06 15.55
CA MET A 34 -10.66 2.18 15.37
C MET A 34 -11.99 1.74 14.78
N PHE A 35 -11.96 0.79 13.86
CA PHE A 35 -13.16 0.19 13.27
C PHE A 35 -14.01 -0.53 14.32
N VAL A 36 -13.41 -1.39 15.14
CA VAL A 36 -14.10 -2.10 16.22
C VAL A 36 -14.68 -1.12 17.24
N ILE A 37 -13.91 -0.10 17.64
CA ILE A 37 -14.38 0.96 18.55
C ILE A 37 -15.58 1.70 17.93
N GLY A 38 -15.49 2.07 16.64
CA GLY A 38 -16.58 2.73 15.92
C GLY A 38 -17.87 1.89 15.92
N LEU A 39 -17.75 0.58 15.69
CA LEU A 39 -18.88 -0.34 15.72
C LEU A 39 -19.53 -0.40 17.12
N LEU A 40 -18.73 -0.44 18.19
CA LEU A 40 -19.23 -0.41 19.57
C LEU A 40 -19.95 0.91 19.90
N LEU A 41 -19.50 2.02 19.30
CA LEU A 41 -20.13 3.34 19.42
C LEU A 41 -21.35 3.51 18.49
N GLY A 42 -21.78 2.45 17.80
CA GLY A 42 -22.97 2.46 16.94
C GLY A 42 -22.76 3.03 15.54
N HIS A 43 -21.51 3.22 15.10
CA HIS A 43 -21.25 3.58 13.70
C HIS A 43 -21.65 2.44 12.78
N ARG A 44 -22.40 2.76 11.73
CA ARG A 44 -22.79 1.82 10.68
C ARG A 44 -21.85 1.98 9.49
N ILE A 45 -21.39 0.85 8.96
CA ILE A 45 -20.54 0.81 7.78
C ILE A 45 -21.43 0.60 6.57
N THR A 46 -21.36 1.53 5.62
CA THR A 46 -22.01 1.40 4.32
C THR A 46 -20.98 0.94 3.31
N TRP A 47 -21.32 -0.04 2.49
CA TRP A 47 -20.49 -0.42 1.35
C TRP A 47 -20.55 0.69 0.30
N THR A 48 -19.50 1.50 0.21
CA THR A 48 -19.37 2.55 -0.81
C THR A 48 -18.67 2.02 -2.05
N THR A 49 -18.81 2.73 -3.17
CA THR A 49 -18.09 2.41 -4.41
C THR A 49 -16.58 2.48 -4.17
N GLN A 50 -15.87 1.37 -4.40
CA GLN A 50 -14.41 1.32 -4.28
C GLN A 50 -13.77 1.94 -5.54
N ALA A 51 -12.97 2.98 -5.36
CA ALA A 51 -12.13 3.51 -6.44
C ALA A 51 -11.01 2.50 -6.75
N ARG A 52 -11.14 1.77 -7.86
CA ARG A 52 -10.15 0.78 -8.33
C ARG A 52 -9.30 1.25 -9.52
N ASP A 53 -9.56 2.44 -10.04
CA ASP A 53 -8.78 3.00 -11.14
C ASP A 53 -7.40 3.47 -10.66
N GLU A 54 -6.45 3.53 -11.60
CA GLU A 54 -5.08 4.02 -11.40
C GLU A 54 -5.10 5.50 -11.00
N ARG A 55 -5.28 5.77 -9.70
CA ARG A 55 -5.31 7.11 -9.13
C ARG A 55 -4.24 7.22 -8.05
N SER A 56 -3.43 8.28 -8.16
CA SER A 56 -2.56 8.68 -7.06
C SER A 56 -3.38 9.23 -5.90
N VAL A 57 -3.05 8.84 -4.67
CA VAL A 57 -3.65 9.42 -3.46
C VAL A 57 -2.98 10.76 -3.16
N PRO A 58 -3.71 11.89 -3.15
CA PRO A 58 -3.12 13.18 -2.78
C PRO A 58 -2.80 13.19 -1.28
N VAL A 59 -1.69 13.82 -0.90
CA VAL A 59 -1.19 13.86 0.49
C VAL A 59 -2.25 14.33 1.48
N ARG A 60 -3.06 15.32 1.11
CA ARG A 60 -4.16 15.83 1.94
C ARG A 60 -5.21 14.75 2.24
N GLU A 61 -5.53 13.91 1.26
CA GLU A 61 -6.49 12.82 1.42
C GLU A 61 -5.90 11.70 2.28
N ALA A 62 -4.65 11.32 2.02
CA ALA A 62 -3.92 10.36 2.86
C ALA A 62 -3.86 10.83 4.31
N PHE A 63 -3.49 12.10 4.55
CA PHE A 63 -3.41 12.67 5.89
C PHE A 63 -4.76 12.67 6.60
N ARG A 64 -5.86 13.02 5.91
CA ARG A 64 -7.21 13.01 6.51
C ARG A 64 -7.61 11.65 7.06
N VAL A 65 -7.15 10.56 6.45
CA VAL A 65 -7.48 9.19 6.87
C VAL A 65 -6.43 8.63 7.85
N LEU A 66 -5.15 8.97 7.65
CA LEU A 66 -4.02 8.33 8.34
C LEU A 66 -3.41 9.18 9.46
N TRP A 67 -3.94 10.38 9.73
CA TRP A 67 -3.43 11.21 10.82
C TRP A 67 -3.47 10.51 12.20
N PRO A 68 -4.46 9.68 12.57
CA PRO A 68 -4.47 9.04 13.89
C PRO A 68 -3.26 8.11 14.09
N GLN A 69 -2.87 7.39 13.05
CA GLN A 69 -1.71 6.49 13.07
C GLN A 69 -0.42 7.31 13.19
N THR A 70 -0.29 8.38 12.40
CA THR A 70 0.90 9.23 12.45
C THR A 70 1.04 9.96 13.79
N THR A 71 -0.04 10.48 14.36
CA THR A 71 0.00 11.12 15.68
C THR A 71 0.30 10.10 16.79
N LEU A 72 -0.29 8.90 16.73
CA LEU A 72 0.04 7.81 17.65
C LEU A 72 1.53 7.42 17.56
N GLY A 73 2.06 7.30 16.34
CA GLY A 73 3.47 7.02 16.08
C GLY A 73 4.40 8.08 16.68
N LEU A 74 4.12 9.35 16.43
CA LEU A 74 4.91 10.46 16.97
C LEU A 74 4.83 10.54 18.50
N ALA A 75 3.65 10.34 19.08
CA ALA A 75 3.46 10.32 20.53
C ALA A 75 4.20 9.15 21.19
N ALA A 76 4.08 7.94 20.62
CA ALA A 76 4.79 6.76 21.11
C ALA A 76 6.31 6.92 20.97
N ALA A 77 6.80 7.47 19.85
CA ALA A 77 8.21 7.74 19.64
C ALA A 77 8.75 8.73 20.68
N ALA A 78 8.07 9.86 20.90
CA ALA A 78 8.46 10.86 21.87
C ALA A 78 8.45 10.31 23.30
N TRP A 79 7.40 9.55 23.66
CA TRP A 79 7.29 8.90 24.96
C TRP A 79 8.44 7.93 25.22
N LEU A 80 8.72 7.02 24.27
CA LEU A 80 9.81 6.07 24.39
C LEU A 80 11.18 6.75 24.41
N ALA A 81 11.36 7.83 23.64
CA ALA A 81 12.59 8.62 23.65
C ALA A 81 12.90 9.23 25.03
N ILE A 82 11.87 9.55 25.82
CA ILE A 82 12.03 10.14 27.15
C ILE A 82 12.16 9.06 28.22
N VAL A 83 11.30 8.04 28.19
CA VAL A 83 11.17 7.05 29.28
C VAL A 83 12.14 5.89 29.12
N ALA A 84 12.35 5.40 27.90
CA ALA A 84 13.18 4.24 27.63
C ALA A 84 13.80 4.29 26.22
N PRO A 85 14.80 5.17 25.98
CA PRO A 85 15.40 5.32 24.65
C PRO A 85 15.85 3.99 24.00
N PRO A 86 16.45 3.02 24.72
CA PRO A 86 16.82 1.74 24.14
C PRO A 86 15.63 0.93 23.59
N ALA A 87 14.42 1.15 24.11
CA ALA A 87 13.22 0.47 23.63
C ALA A 87 12.82 0.91 22.22
N LEU A 88 13.28 2.08 21.74
CA LEU A 88 13.05 2.51 20.35
C LEU A 88 13.69 1.56 19.33
N TRP A 89 14.76 0.83 19.67
CA TRP A 89 15.33 -0.15 18.75
C TRP A 89 14.41 -1.36 18.56
N TRP A 90 13.69 -1.74 19.61
CA TRP A 90 12.76 -2.88 19.60
C TRP A 90 11.38 -2.49 19.05
N ALA A 91 10.86 -1.33 19.45
CA ALA A 91 9.59 -0.80 18.97
C ALA A 91 9.71 -0.08 17.61
N GLY A 92 10.94 0.23 17.18
CA GLY A 92 11.25 1.03 16.01
C GLY A 92 10.53 0.60 14.74
N PRO A 93 10.51 -0.69 14.37
CA PRO A 93 9.80 -1.13 13.17
C PRO A 93 8.29 -0.80 13.18
N VAL A 94 7.63 -0.93 14.33
CA VAL A 94 6.20 -0.63 14.51
C VAL A 94 5.96 0.88 14.48
N VAL A 95 6.74 1.62 15.29
CA VAL A 95 6.65 3.08 15.39
C VAL A 95 6.95 3.75 14.04
N LEU A 96 7.92 3.22 13.28
CA LEU A 96 8.26 3.68 11.95
C LEU A 96 7.08 3.50 10.97
N GLY A 97 6.39 2.36 11.03
CA GLY A 97 5.17 2.13 10.23
C GLY A 97 4.09 3.17 10.51
N TRP A 98 3.87 3.51 11.78
CA TRP A 98 2.92 4.56 12.18
C TRP A 98 3.33 5.97 11.73
N VAL A 99 4.59 6.35 11.96
CA VAL A 99 5.11 7.68 11.57
C VAL A 99 5.12 7.85 10.06
N LEU A 100 5.48 6.81 9.31
CA LEU A 100 5.55 6.83 7.84
C LEU A 100 4.23 6.47 7.15
N ALA A 101 3.12 6.32 7.87
CA ALA A 101 1.84 5.88 7.29
C ALA A 101 1.42 6.75 6.08
N VAL A 102 1.42 8.08 6.24
CA VAL A 102 1.03 9.03 5.19
C VAL A 102 1.97 9.00 3.98
N PRO A 103 3.30 9.19 4.11
CA PRO A 103 4.19 9.17 2.95
C PRO A 103 4.22 7.79 2.28
N TYR A 104 4.15 6.71 3.05
CA TYR A 104 4.11 5.36 2.51
C TYR A 104 2.85 5.12 1.67
N ALA A 105 1.67 5.50 2.16
CA ALA A 105 0.43 5.37 1.41
C ALA A 105 0.43 6.17 0.09
N CYS A 106 1.02 7.38 0.09
CA CYS A 106 1.15 8.18 -1.12
C CYS A 106 2.12 7.55 -2.12
N LEU A 107 3.24 7.00 -1.63
CA LEU A 107 4.24 6.33 -2.46
C LEU A 107 3.68 5.03 -3.07
N SER A 108 3.04 4.18 -2.26
CA SER A 108 2.49 2.90 -2.70
C SER A 108 1.32 3.07 -3.68
N ALA A 109 0.60 4.19 -3.60
CA ALA A 109 -0.46 4.53 -4.55
C ALA A 109 0.03 5.30 -5.79
N SER A 110 1.34 5.59 -5.91
CA SER A 110 1.87 6.38 -7.03
C SER A 110 1.97 5.55 -8.31
N PRO A 111 1.32 5.97 -9.42
CA PRO A 111 1.48 5.29 -10.71
C PRO A 111 2.93 5.32 -11.22
N ALA A 112 3.68 6.39 -10.90
CA ALA A 112 5.09 6.49 -11.28
C ALA A 112 5.94 5.45 -10.55
N PHE A 113 5.69 5.23 -9.25
CA PHE A 113 6.38 4.22 -8.47
C PHE A 113 6.04 2.81 -8.94
N GLY A 114 4.75 2.54 -9.22
CA GLY A 114 4.32 1.25 -9.80
C GLY A 114 4.97 0.95 -11.15
N ARG A 115 5.00 1.93 -12.08
CA ARG A 115 5.70 1.79 -13.37
C ARG A 115 7.20 1.53 -13.18
N TRP A 116 7.83 2.18 -12.21
CA TRP A 116 9.23 1.96 -11.88
C TRP A 116 9.48 0.54 -11.36
N MET A 117 8.66 0.04 -10.42
CA MET A 117 8.77 -1.34 -9.92
C MET A 117 8.58 -2.35 -11.05
N ARG A 118 7.58 -2.15 -11.92
CA ARG A 118 7.34 -2.98 -13.11
C ARG A 118 8.53 -2.97 -14.08
N ALA A 119 9.08 -1.80 -14.39
CA ALA A 119 10.24 -1.68 -15.27
C ALA A 119 11.47 -2.44 -14.71
N HIS A 120 11.63 -2.46 -13.39
CA HIS A 120 12.70 -3.21 -12.71
C HIS A 120 12.33 -4.68 -12.46
N GLY A 121 11.09 -5.10 -12.77
CA GLY A 121 10.57 -6.44 -12.50
C GLY A 121 10.57 -6.80 -11.01
N LEU A 122 10.41 -5.79 -10.15
CA LEU A 122 10.24 -5.96 -8.71
C LEU A 122 8.77 -6.25 -8.42
N CYS A 123 8.52 -7.27 -7.59
CA CYS A 123 7.17 -7.75 -7.26
C CYS A 123 6.31 -8.12 -8.47
N ALA A 124 6.93 -8.34 -9.64
CA ALA A 124 6.21 -8.68 -10.86
C ALA A 124 5.77 -10.15 -10.87
N VAL A 125 4.57 -10.42 -11.35
CA VAL A 125 4.06 -11.78 -11.56
C VAL A 125 4.54 -12.34 -12.91
N PRO A 126 4.58 -13.68 -13.10
CA PRO A 126 5.03 -14.27 -14.37
C PRO A 126 4.24 -13.78 -15.59
N ASP A 127 2.94 -13.55 -15.39
CA ASP A 127 2.02 -13.06 -16.42
C ASP A 127 2.35 -11.64 -16.91
N GLU A 128 3.14 -10.86 -16.16
CA GLU A 128 3.63 -9.56 -16.63
C GLU A 128 4.79 -9.68 -17.65
N PHE A 129 5.49 -10.81 -17.65
CA PHE A 129 6.60 -11.09 -18.58
C PHE A 129 6.15 -11.94 -19.77
N ASP A 130 5.30 -12.93 -19.52
CA ASP A 130 4.71 -13.79 -20.55
C ASP A 130 3.19 -13.88 -20.33
N PRO A 131 2.43 -12.88 -20.80
CA PRO A 131 1.00 -12.82 -20.54
C PRO A 131 0.29 -14.04 -21.14
N HIS A 132 -0.55 -14.69 -20.33
CA HIS A 132 -1.40 -15.79 -20.80
C HIS A 132 -2.22 -15.34 -22.02
N PRO A 133 -2.49 -16.22 -23.01
CA PRO A 133 -3.22 -15.84 -24.22
C PRO A 133 -4.57 -15.14 -23.98
N ILE A 134 -5.23 -15.43 -22.86
CA ILE A 134 -6.47 -14.76 -22.44
C ILE A 134 -6.22 -13.28 -22.14
N LEU A 135 -5.15 -12.94 -21.40
CA LEU A 135 -4.79 -11.56 -21.08
C LEU A 135 -4.43 -10.77 -22.34
N ARG A 136 -3.67 -11.38 -23.27
CA ARG A 136 -3.35 -10.76 -24.57
C ARG A 136 -4.60 -10.41 -25.39
N ARG A 137 -5.67 -11.19 -25.29
CA ARG A 137 -6.95 -10.90 -25.96
C ARG A 137 -7.67 -9.73 -25.29
N LEU A 138 -7.56 -9.60 -23.97
CA LEU A 138 -8.15 -8.51 -23.20
C LEU A 138 -7.38 -7.19 -23.37
N GLU A 139 -6.11 -7.24 -23.73
CA GLU A 139 -5.31 -6.06 -24.11
C GLU A 139 -5.47 -5.68 -25.60
N GLY A 140 -6.25 -6.46 -26.36
CA GLY A 140 -6.44 -6.24 -27.78
C GLY A 140 -7.24 -4.96 -28.11
N PRO A 141 -7.20 -4.50 -29.38
CA PRO A 141 -7.86 -3.26 -29.82
C PRO A 141 -9.35 -3.20 -29.46
N GLN A 142 -10.02 -4.35 -29.46
CA GLN A 142 -11.45 -4.54 -29.17
C GLN A 142 -11.82 -4.01 -27.77
N VAL A 143 -10.99 -4.30 -26.76
CA VAL A 143 -11.26 -3.96 -25.36
C VAL A 143 -10.82 -2.52 -25.05
N SER A 144 -9.73 -2.06 -25.67
CA SER A 144 -9.31 -0.66 -25.59
C SER A 144 -10.36 0.27 -26.21
N ALA A 145 -10.95 -0.12 -27.35
CA ALA A 145 -12.08 0.57 -27.96
C ALA A 145 -13.34 0.53 -27.08
N ALA A 146 -13.65 -0.61 -26.45
CA ALA A 146 -14.78 -0.70 -25.50
C ALA A 146 -14.59 0.20 -24.27
N LYS A 147 -13.38 0.27 -23.71
CA LYS A 147 -13.04 1.16 -22.57
C LYS A 147 -13.11 2.64 -22.94
N ALA A 148 -12.83 2.99 -24.21
CA ALA A 148 -12.96 4.36 -24.71
C ALA A 148 -14.43 4.79 -24.94
N LEU A 149 -15.35 3.83 -25.08
CA LEU A 149 -16.79 4.07 -25.28
C LEU A 149 -17.59 4.14 -23.98
N THR A 150 -17.04 3.66 -22.86
CA THR A 150 -17.61 3.87 -21.52
C THR A 150 -17.32 5.31 -21.06
N PRO A 151 -18.34 6.15 -20.82
CA PRO A 151 -18.14 7.50 -20.29
C PRO A 151 -17.45 7.42 -18.93
N ALA A 152 -16.52 8.35 -18.68
CA ALA A 152 -15.99 8.56 -17.34
C ALA A 152 -17.13 9.15 -16.47
N GLU A 153 -17.79 8.30 -15.69
CA GLU A 153 -18.74 8.71 -14.63
C GLU A 153 -18.01 9.28 -13.41
#